data_AF-A0A916DEB8-F1
#
_entry.id   AF-A0A916DEB8-F1
#
_cell.length_a   1.000
_cell.length_b   1.000
_cell.length_c   1.000
_cell.angle_alpha   90.00
_cell.angle_beta   90.00
_cell.angle_gamma   90.00
#
_symmetry.space_group_name_H-M   'P 1'
#
loop_
_entity.id
_entity.type
_entity.pdbx_description
1 polymer ?
#
loop_
_entity_poly.entity_id
_entity_poly.type
_entity_poly.pdbx_seq_one_letter_code
_entity_poly.pdbx_strand_id
1 'polypeptide(L)'
;MMPPPSSRPKTRKHPMSRREALLWIGTLTAGGGTALCGVGGLIALLIGRKNQEAVRLQTTLAAIAMTPPGTTLTPPVIIPRDQWGARTVNHQASNESGFAPANPLGWLEYQGDLAAVYSTVAIHHSYPVRRDTGTMRELQDIHMDGQGWADIGYHFGVGGDGKVYAGRDIRARGSNVAGHNTGVIGVVAIGDFESEVPALAQLNALQNLILWLRAQYTLTHIAGHYEFNPDTQCPGKYLRLQLDTLAYNCGLTRGTGGYIPPTPISLLTGRGCCP
;
A
#
# COMPACT_ATOMS: atom_id res chain seq x y z
N MET A 1 36.69 71.22 10.44
CA MET A 1 35.39 70.66 10.86
C MET A 1 34.68 70.17 9.60
N MET A 2 34.60 68.86 9.41
CA MET A 2 34.02 68.24 8.21
C MET A 2 32.49 68.13 8.33
N PRO A 3 31.74 68.27 7.22
CA PRO A 3 30.28 68.08 7.21
C PRO A 3 29.90 66.59 7.40
N PRO A 4 28.70 66.30 7.93
CA PRO A 4 28.27 64.94 8.27
C PRO A 4 27.91 64.10 7.03
N PRO A 5 27.98 62.76 7.14
CA PRO A 5 27.76 61.84 6.02
C PRO A 5 26.27 61.69 5.66
N SER A 6 26.01 61.56 4.36
CA SER A 6 24.67 61.36 3.78
C SER A 6 24.11 59.96 4.06
N SER A 7 22.81 59.90 4.35
CA SER A 7 22.05 58.70 4.69
C SER A 7 21.81 57.78 3.48
N ARG A 8 22.20 56.50 3.56
CA ARG A 8 21.73 55.44 2.65
C ARG A 8 20.28 55.05 2.96
N PRO A 9 19.39 54.83 1.97
CA PRO A 9 18.07 54.27 2.20
C PRO A 9 18.16 52.76 2.50
N LYS A 10 17.41 52.31 3.51
CA LYS A 10 17.19 50.89 3.85
C LYS A 10 16.31 50.24 2.79
N THR A 11 16.79 49.22 2.09
CA THR A 11 15.93 48.37 1.24
C THR A 11 15.17 47.38 2.10
N ARG A 12 13.84 47.53 2.15
CA ARG A 12 12.90 46.54 2.69
C ARG A 12 13.01 45.26 1.85
N LYS A 13 13.34 44.12 2.47
CA LYS A 13 13.21 42.81 1.81
C LYS A 13 11.73 42.47 1.69
N HIS A 14 11.19 42.53 0.48
CA HIS A 14 9.90 41.92 0.16
C HIS A 14 10.12 40.42 -0.06
N PRO A 15 9.40 39.51 0.62
CA PRO A 15 9.48 38.09 0.28
C PRO A 15 8.79 37.84 -1.06
N MET A 16 9.52 37.24 -2.01
CA MET A 16 9.02 36.89 -3.36
C MET A 16 7.83 35.94 -3.27
N SER A 17 6.84 36.17 -4.13
CA SER A 17 5.65 35.30 -4.21
C SER A 17 5.91 34.10 -5.13
N ARG A 18 5.17 32.99 -4.93
CA ARG A 18 5.30 31.74 -5.73
C ARG A 18 5.23 31.94 -7.25
N ARG A 19 4.62 33.03 -7.73
CA ARG A 19 4.56 33.36 -9.17
C ARG A 19 5.86 33.95 -9.72
N GLU A 20 6.68 34.61 -8.90
CA GLU A 20 7.97 35.16 -9.32
C GLU A 20 9.08 34.10 -9.37
N ALA A 21 9.00 33.09 -8.49
CA ALA A 21 9.92 31.95 -8.50
C ALA A 21 9.78 31.08 -9.77
N LEU A 22 8.57 30.99 -10.33
CA LEU A 22 8.29 30.20 -11.53
C LEU A 22 8.75 30.87 -12.83
N LEU A 23 8.93 32.20 -12.84
CA LEU A 23 9.47 32.94 -13.99
C LEU A 23 10.99 32.86 -14.10
N TRP A 24 11.70 32.46 -13.04
CA TRP A 24 13.17 32.23 -13.07
C TRP A 24 13.57 30.81 -13.50
N ILE A 25 12.64 29.86 -13.48
CA ILE A 25 12.85 28.48 -13.98
C ILE A 25 12.47 28.38 -15.47
N GLY A 26 11.79 29.39 -16.02
CA GLY A 26 11.14 29.35 -17.33
C GLY A 26 11.91 29.93 -18.53
N THR A 27 13.22 30.15 -18.45
CA THR A 27 14.02 30.62 -19.61
C THR A 27 15.27 29.78 -19.81
N LEU A 28 15.08 28.52 -20.19
CA LEU A 28 16.13 27.69 -20.82
C LEU A 28 15.59 26.80 -21.97
N THR A 29 14.52 27.23 -22.65
CA THR A 29 14.08 26.58 -23.90
C THR A 29 13.56 27.59 -24.91
N ALA A 30 14.48 28.33 -25.53
CA ALA A 30 14.24 28.91 -26.86
C ALA A 30 15.60 29.26 -27.49
N GLY A 31 16.19 28.29 -28.20
CA GLY A 31 17.33 28.55 -29.08
C GLY A 31 18.32 27.40 -29.18
N GLY A 32 18.25 26.67 -30.30
CA GLY A 32 19.41 26.02 -30.91
C GLY A 32 19.95 24.78 -30.19
N GLY A 33 19.80 23.62 -30.85
CA GLY A 33 20.39 22.37 -30.39
C GLY A 33 21.90 22.47 -30.11
N THR A 34 22.27 22.13 -28.89
CA THR A 34 23.50 21.39 -28.61
C THR A 34 23.16 20.35 -27.58
N ALA A 35 23.38 19.09 -27.93
CA ALA A 35 23.32 18.00 -26.97
C ALA A 35 24.31 18.30 -25.84
N LEU A 36 23.81 18.46 -24.61
CA LEU A 36 24.62 18.30 -23.40
C LEU A 36 24.97 16.80 -23.25
N CYS A 37 25.68 16.24 -24.22
CA CYS A 37 26.44 14.98 -24.13
C CYS A 37 27.76 15.24 -23.38
N GLY A 38 27.71 16.03 -22.31
CA GLY A 38 28.86 16.31 -21.46
C GLY A 38 29.04 15.18 -20.44
N VAL A 39 30.27 14.98 -19.99
CA VAL A 39 30.69 14.00 -18.97
C VAL A 39 29.72 13.89 -17.77
N GLY A 40 29.02 14.98 -17.40
CA GLY A 40 27.96 14.96 -16.38
C GLY A 40 26.74 14.08 -16.69
N GLY A 41 26.27 14.03 -17.95
CA GLY A 41 25.20 13.12 -18.37
C GLY A 41 25.63 11.66 -18.35
N LEU A 42 26.88 11.38 -18.72
CA LEU A 42 27.46 10.04 -18.65
C LEU A 42 27.70 9.61 -17.19
N ILE A 43 28.18 10.50 -16.32
CA ILE A 43 28.33 10.23 -14.88
C ILE A 43 26.96 10.00 -14.23
N ALA A 44 25.95 10.81 -14.52
CA ALA A 44 24.59 10.62 -14.01
C ALA A 44 23.99 9.29 -14.47
N LEU A 45 24.21 8.91 -15.73
CA LEU A 45 23.79 7.62 -16.28
C LEU A 45 24.53 6.44 -15.62
N LEU A 46 25.83 6.56 -15.39
CA LEU A 46 26.64 5.54 -14.74
C LEU A 46 26.31 5.37 -13.25
N ILE A 47 26.08 6.48 -12.53
CA ILE A 47 25.58 6.46 -11.14
C ILE A 47 24.18 5.84 -11.13
N GLY A 48 23.30 6.25 -12.05
CA GLY A 48 21.98 5.65 -12.22
C GLY A 48 22.04 4.14 -12.45
N ARG A 49 22.90 3.67 -13.36
CA ARG A 49 23.10 2.24 -13.62
C ARG A 49 23.65 1.47 -12.41
N LYS A 50 24.68 1.99 -11.75
CA LYS A 50 25.24 1.38 -10.52
C LYS A 50 24.18 1.30 -9.41
N ASN A 51 23.36 2.33 -9.26
CA ASN A 51 22.27 2.33 -8.29
C ASN A 51 21.20 1.29 -8.65
N GLN A 52 20.85 1.13 -9.93
CA GLN A 52 19.92 0.10 -10.38
C GLN A 52 20.47 -1.32 -10.18
N GLU A 53 21.76 -1.55 -10.42
CA GLU A 53 22.42 -2.84 -10.17
C GLU A 53 22.47 -3.17 -8.68
N ALA A 54 22.87 -2.22 -7.83
CA ALA A 54 22.87 -2.40 -6.38
C ALA A 54 21.47 -2.75 -5.86
N VAL A 55 20.44 -2.09 -6.37
CA VAL A 55 19.06 -2.36 -5.98
C VAL A 55 18.56 -3.72 -6.51
N ARG A 56 18.94 -4.13 -7.72
CA ARG A 56 18.66 -5.48 -8.23
C ARG A 56 19.29 -6.54 -7.35
N LEU A 57 20.58 -6.40 -7.02
CA LEU A 57 21.28 -7.32 -6.11
C LEU A 57 20.60 -7.38 -4.75
N GLN A 58 20.24 -6.23 -4.18
CA GLN A 58 19.54 -6.17 -2.89
C GLN A 58 18.18 -6.86 -2.93
N THR A 59 17.42 -6.68 -4.03
CA THR A 59 16.12 -7.33 -4.24
C THR A 59 16.26 -8.84 -4.37
N THR A 60 17.25 -9.31 -5.14
CA THR A 60 17.54 -10.74 -5.31
C THR A 60 18.02 -11.38 -4.00
N LEU A 61 18.90 -10.70 -3.26
CA LEU A 61 19.37 -11.15 -1.96
C LEU A 61 18.23 -11.23 -0.95
N ALA A 62 17.33 -10.24 -0.93
CA ALA A 62 16.15 -10.26 -0.08
C ALA A 62 15.27 -11.47 -0.39
N ALA A 63 15.01 -11.77 -1.67
CA ALA A 63 14.23 -12.94 -2.09
C ALA A 63 14.89 -14.28 -1.67
N ILE A 64 16.21 -14.41 -1.87
CA ILE A 64 16.96 -15.63 -1.49
C ILE A 64 17.00 -15.81 0.03
N ALA A 65 17.06 -14.72 0.79
CA ALA A 65 17.14 -14.75 2.25
C ALA A 65 15.78 -14.97 2.92
N MET A 66 14.67 -14.97 2.17
CA MET A 66 13.36 -15.31 2.71
C MET A 66 13.34 -16.75 3.22
N THR A 67 12.53 -16.98 4.24
CA THR A 67 12.38 -18.30 4.86
C THR A 67 11.94 -19.33 3.80
N PRO A 68 12.65 -20.47 3.61
CA PRO A 68 12.28 -21.45 2.59
C PRO A 68 10.90 -22.08 2.83
N PRO A 69 10.28 -22.66 1.78
CA PRO A 69 9.08 -23.47 1.91
C PRO A 69 9.29 -24.63 2.90
N GLY A 70 8.25 -25.00 3.67
CA GLY A 70 8.28 -26.17 4.57
C GLY A 70 8.88 -25.92 5.95
N THR A 71 9.29 -24.69 6.25
CA THR A 71 9.72 -24.30 7.61
C THR A 71 8.54 -24.30 8.58
N THR A 72 8.73 -24.72 9.83
CA THR A 72 7.64 -24.83 10.83
C THR A 72 6.94 -23.48 11.04
N LEU A 73 5.64 -23.45 10.75
CA LEU A 73 4.80 -22.27 10.91
C LEU A 73 4.63 -21.94 12.39
N THR A 74 5.17 -20.80 12.82
CA THR A 74 4.78 -20.21 14.10
C THR A 74 3.68 -19.20 13.82
N PRO A 75 2.48 -19.31 14.43
CA PRO A 75 1.44 -18.31 14.27
C PRO A 75 2.02 -16.90 14.49
N PRO A 76 1.76 -15.94 13.58
CA PRO A 76 2.31 -14.60 13.73
C PRO A 76 1.73 -13.95 14.99
N VAL A 77 2.57 -13.23 15.73
CA VAL A 77 2.08 -12.32 16.77
C VAL A 77 1.45 -11.13 16.06
N ILE A 78 0.12 -11.07 16.13
CA ILE A 78 -0.66 -9.97 15.54
C ILE A 78 -0.93 -8.94 16.64
N ILE A 79 -0.45 -7.71 16.43
CA ILE A 79 -0.69 -6.59 17.32
C ILE A 79 -2.15 -6.16 17.15
N PRO A 80 -2.97 -6.29 18.21
CA PRO A 80 -4.39 -5.97 18.14
C PRO A 80 -4.62 -4.46 18.00
N ARG A 81 -5.84 -4.12 17.59
CA ARG A 81 -6.28 -2.76 17.26
C ARG A 81 -6.05 -1.74 18.37
N ASP A 82 -6.37 -2.12 19.60
CA ASP A 82 -6.17 -1.30 20.80
C ASP A 82 -4.69 -0.98 21.04
N GLN A 83 -3.78 -1.92 20.78
CA GLN A 83 -2.34 -1.74 21.00
C GLN A 83 -1.64 -0.77 20.04
N TRP A 84 -2.22 -0.49 18.86
CA TRP A 84 -1.72 0.56 17.96
C TRP A 84 -2.58 1.83 17.97
N GLY A 85 -3.57 1.91 18.86
CA GLY A 85 -4.42 3.10 19.00
C GLY A 85 -5.46 3.24 17.88
N ALA A 86 -6.04 2.13 17.42
CA ALA A 86 -7.14 2.16 16.48
C ALA A 86 -8.34 2.96 17.04
N ARG A 87 -8.99 3.73 16.18
CA ARG A 87 -10.28 4.35 16.46
C ARG A 87 -11.34 3.27 16.34
N THR A 88 -12.48 3.55 16.96
CA THR A 88 -13.70 2.80 16.72
C THR A 88 -14.11 2.95 15.28
N VAL A 89 -14.73 1.90 14.78
CA VAL A 89 -15.35 1.84 13.46
C VAL A 89 -16.41 2.95 13.32
N ASN A 90 -16.44 3.62 12.17
CA ASN A 90 -17.50 4.54 11.81
C ASN A 90 -18.61 3.82 11.01
N HIS A 91 -19.64 3.36 11.71
CA HIS A 91 -20.81 2.71 11.11
C HIS A 91 -21.73 3.65 10.31
N GLN A 92 -21.38 4.94 10.21
CA GLN A 92 -22.10 5.96 9.44
C GLN A 92 -21.21 6.57 8.34
N ALA A 93 -20.22 5.82 7.88
CA ALA A 93 -19.29 6.24 6.83
C ALA A 93 -20.02 6.75 5.57
N SER A 94 -19.70 7.96 5.14
CA SER A 94 -20.42 8.63 4.05
C SER A 94 -20.09 8.07 2.66
N ASN A 95 -18.95 7.36 2.51
CA ASN A 95 -18.41 6.96 1.22
C ASN A 95 -18.03 5.47 1.17
N GLU A 96 -18.84 4.62 1.79
CA GLU A 96 -18.64 3.17 1.74
C GLU A 96 -19.98 2.43 1.65
N SER A 97 -20.32 1.88 0.48
CA SER A 97 -21.63 1.26 0.23
C SER A 97 -21.72 -0.16 0.80
N GLY A 98 -22.81 -0.47 1.50
CA GLY A 98 -23.04 -1.75 2.19
C GLY A 98 -24.16 -1.69 3.26
N PHE A 99 -24.76 -0.52 3.45
CA PHE A 99 -25.87 -0.25 4.34
C PHE A 99 -27.15 -0.97 3.89
N ALA A 100 -27.43 -2.14 4.46
CA ALA A 100 -28.79 -2.63 4.57
C ALA A 100 -29.37 -2.16 5.91
N PRO A 101 -30.64 -1.73 5.99
CA PRO A 101 -31.28 -1.37 7.27
C PRO A 101 -31.24 -2.49 8.32
N ALA A 102 -31.01 -3.74 7.91
CA ALA A 102 -30.91 -4.92 8.77
C ALA A 102 -29.48 -5.24 9.24
N ASN A 103 -28.49 -4.38 9.00
CA ASN A 103 -27.08 -4.61 9.33
C ASN A 103 -26.57 -3.64 10.42
N PRO A 104 -26.70 -4.00 11.72
CA PRO A 104 -26.36 -3.11 12.83
C PRO A 104 -24.86 -2.77 12.93
N LEU A 105 -23.99 -3.40 12.13
CA LEU A 105 -22.53 -3.20 12.13
C LEU A 105 -22.03 -2.41 10.90
N GLY A 106 -22.91 -1.84 10.07
CA GLY A 106 -22.57 -0.73 9.16
C GLY A 106 -21.68 -1.04 7.94
N TRP A 107 -21.25 -2.29 7.74
CA TRP A 107 -20.49 -2.74 6.56
C TRP A 107 -20.84 -4.19 6.21
N LEU A 108 -20.50 -4.69 5.01
CA LEU A 108 -20.75 -6.10 4.69
C LEU A 108 -19.91 -7.02 5.59
N GLU A 109 -20.56 -7.70 6.53
CA GLU A 109 -19.95 -8.76 7.34
C GLU A 109 -20.32 -10.13 6.80
N TYR A 110 -19.30 -10.93 6.51
CA TYR A 110 -19.46 -12.33 6.18
C TYR A 110 -20.03 -13.10 7.37
N GLN A 111 -21.10 -13.86 7.11
CA GLN A 111 -21.73 -14.74 8.09
C GLN A 111 -21.28 -16.19 7.84
N GLY A 112 -21.20 -16.98 8.90
CA GLY A 112 -20.86 -18.40 8.81
C GLY A 112 -19.36 -18.67 8.67
N ASP A 113 -19.03 -19.78 8.00
CA ASP A 113 -17.65 -20.22 7.82
C ASP A 113 -16.90 -19.32 6.82
N LEU A 114 -15.87 -18.63 7.32
CA LEU A 114 -15.04 -17.73 6.52
C LEU A 114 -14.03 -18.49 5.64
N ALA A 115 -13.77 -19.78 5.91
CA ALA A 115 -12.73 -20.55 5.22
C ALA A 115 -12.90 -20.55 3.69
N ALA A 116 -14.15 -20.54 3.21
CA ALA A 116 -14.47 -20.52 1.77
C ALA A 116 -14.68 -19.10 1.20
N VAL A 117 -14.71 -18.06 2.05
CA VAL A 117 -14.95 -16.68 1.62
C VAL A 117 -13.76 -16.13 0.86
N TYR A 118 -12.55 -16.39 1.36
CA TYR A 118 -11.32 -15.80 0.84
C TYR A 118 -10.57 -16.78 -0.06
N SER A 119 -10.24 -16.32 -1.28
CA SER A 119 -9.46 -17.09 -2.25
C SER A 119 -8.12 -16.42 -2.60
N THR A 120 -8.00 -15.10 -2.40
CA THR A 120 -6.84 -14.31 -2.83
C THR A 120 -6.37 -13.36 -1.74
N VAL A 121 -5.04 -13.24 -1.57
CA VAL A 121 -4.43 -12.16 -0.78
C VAL A 121 -4.01 -11.03 -1.72
N ALA A 122 -4.50 -9.82 -1.48
CA ALA A 122 -4.07 -8.63 -2.20
C ALA A 122 -2.97 -7.89 -1.42
N ILE A 123 -1.80 -7.74 -2.03
CA ILE A 123 -0.63 -7.08 -1.45
C ILE A 123 -0.62 -5.61 -1.86
N HIS A 124 -0.48 -4.76 -0.85
CA HIS A 124 -0.43 -3.31 -0.96
C HIS A 124 0.86 -2.75 -0.36
N HIS A 125 1.18 -1.52 -0.72
CA HIS A 125 2.09 -0.67 0.05
C HIS A 125 1.37 0.56 0.58
N SER A 126 1.89 1.21 1.62
CA SER A 126 1.21 2.33 2.27
C SER A 126 1.53 3.70 1.65
N TYR A 127 2.73 3.88 1.07
CA TYR A 127 3.20 5.17 0.56
C TYR A 127 3.12 6.32 1.61
N PRO A 128 3.71 6.19 2.82
CA PRO A 128 4.75 7.14 3.26
C PRO A 128 5.79 6.58 4.29
N VAL A 129 6.77 7.41 4.68
CA VAL A 129 8.11 7.09 5.26
C VAL A 129 8.15 6.59 6.72
N ARG A 130 7.04 6.58 7.46
CA ARG A 130 7.04 6.03 8.84
C ARG A 130 6.89 4.52 8.76
N ARG A 131 7.81 3.76 9.38
CA ARG A 131 7.81 2.29 9.42
C ARG A 131 7.45 1.73 10.80
N ASP A 132 6.62 2.45 11.56
CA ASP A 132 6.22 2.08 12.93
C ASP A 132 4.69 2.02 13.09
N THR A 133 4.23 1.79 14.33
CA THR A 133 2.81 1.69 14.69
C THR A 133 2.02 2.96 14.33
N GLY A 134 2.68 4.12 14.28
CA GLY A 134 2.05 5.39 13.93
C GLY A 134 1.47 5.40 12.51
N THR A 135 2.04 4.58 11.61
CA THR A 135 1.56 4.50 10.23
C THR A 135 0.22 3.79 10.10
N MET A 136 -0.10 2.81 10.97
CA MET A 136 -1.43 2.18 10.98
C MET A 136 -2.52 3.18 11.36
N ARG A 137 -2.24 4.01 12.38
CA ARG A 137 -3.10 5.11 12.82
C ARG A 137 -3.29 6.14 11.71
N GLU A 138 -2.20 6.59 11.09
CA GLU A 138 -2.22 7.55 9.98
C GLU A 138 -3.02 7.03 8.77
N LEU A 139 -2.80 5.77 8.37
CA LEU A 139 -3.58 5.14 7.30
C LEU A 139 -5.06 5.08 7.63
N GLN A 140 -5.43 4.75 8.87
CA GLN A 140 -6.83 4.75 9.28
C GLN A 140 -7.41 6.17 9.28
N ASP A 141 -6.66 7.21 9.68
CA ASP A 141 -7.14 8.60 9.62
C ASP A 141 -7.33 9.08 8.17
N ILE A 142 -6.40 8.75 7.26
CA ILE A 142 -6.55 9.05 5.83
C ILE A 142 -7.80 8.39 5.26
N HIS A 143 -8.04 7.11 5.58
CA HIS A 143 -9.20 6.38 5.08
C HIS A 143 -10.51 6.91 5.67
N MET A 144 -10.57 7.15 6.99
CA MET A 144 -11.80 7.58 7.65
C MET A 144 -12.11 9.05 7.37
N ASP A 145 -11.16 9.96 7.59
CA ASP A 145 -11.40 11.39 7.52
C ASP A 145 -11.17 11.94 6.11
N GLY A 146 -10.22 11.39 5.37
CA GLY A 146 -9.90 11.81 4.01
C GLY A 146 -10.77 11.17 2.94
N GLN A 147 -11.12 9.90 3.10
CA GLN A 147 -11.88 9.15 2.08
C GLN A 147 -13.31 8.82 2.51
N GLY A 148 -13.68 9.07 3.77
CA GLY A 148 -15.03 8.83 4.29
C GLY A 148 -15.37 7.36 4.47
N TRP A 149 -14.37 6.49 4.68
CA TRP A 149 -14.56 5.06 4.92
C TRP A 149 -14.87 4.76 6.39
N ALA A 150 -15.39 3.57 6.65
CA ALA A 150 -15.76 3.15 8.00
C ALA A 150 -14.56 2.83 8.89
N ASP A 151 -13.43 2.45 8.29
CA ASP A 151 -12.22 2.02 8.97
C ASP A 151 -11.05 2.01 7.98
N ILE A 152 -9.86 1.60 8.43
CA ILE A 152 -8.74 1.26 7.56
C ILE A 152 -9.16 0.22 6.50
N GLY A 153 -8.72 0.40 5.25
CA GLY A 153 -9.15 -0.45 4.12
C GLY A 153 -8.57 -1.86 4.08
N TYR A 154 -7.50 -2.12 4.84
CA TYR A 154 -6.76 -3.38 4.84
C TYR A 154 -7.11 -4.23 6.07
N HIS A 155 -7.10 -5.56 5.94
CA HIS A 155 -7.30 -6.46 7.08
C HIS A 155 -6.05 -6.58 7.95
N PHE A 156 -4.87 -6.48 7.34
CA PHE A 156 -3.60 -6.56 8.06
C PHE A 156 -2.59 -5.53 7.55
N GLY A 157 -1.74 -5.04 8.45
CA GLY A 157 -0.54 -4.28 8.12
C GLY A 157 0.73 -5.01 8.53
N VAL A 158 1.83 -4.84 7.79
CA VAL A 158 3.14 -5.41 8.12
C VAL A 158 4.18 -4.30 8.14
N GLY A 159 4.75 -4.04 9.32
CA GLY A 159 5.77 -3.03 9.55
C GLY A 159 7.14 -3.41 8.99
N GLY A 160 7.99 -2.41 8.77
CA GLY A 160 9.39 -2.63 8.36
C GLY A 160 10.21 -3.40 9.39
N ASP A 161 9.78 -3.38 10.66
CA ASP A 161 10.34 -4.12 11.78
C ASP A 161 9.85 -5.59 11.85
N GLY A 162 9.01 -6.03 10.91
CA GLY A 162 8.46 -7.39 10.88
C GLY A 162 7.27 -7.61 11.81
N LYS A 163 6.75 -6.56 12.46
CA LYS A 163 5.52 -6.67 13.24
C LYS A 163 4.29 -6.71 12.33
N VAL A 164 3.31 -7.52 12.72
CA VAL A 164 2.02 -7.63 12.03
C VAL A 164 0.96 -6.91 12.86
N TYR A 165 0.10 -6.13 12.23
CA TYR A 165 -0.94 -5.32 12.86
C TYR A 165 -2.31 -5.76 12.35
N ALA A 166 -3.25 -5.95 13.27
CA ALA A 166 -4.66 -6.14 12.92
C ALA A 166 -5.22 -4.83 12.37
N GLY A 167 -5.75 -4.86 11.15
CA GLY A 167 -6.50 -3.76 10.54
C GLY A 167 -8.00 -3.99 10.71
N ARG A 168 -8.74 -3.93 9.60
CA ARG A 168 -10.17 -4.22 9.54
C ARG A 168 -10.45 -5.68 9.94
N ASP A 169 -11.56 -5.92 10.62
CA ASP A 169 -11.98 -7.27 11.03
C ASP A 169 -12.06 -8.20 9.81
N ILE A 170 -11.56 -9.42 9.93
CA ILE A 170 -11.55 -10.41 8.85
C ILE A 170 -12.96 -10.88 8.44
N ARG A 171 -13.99 -10.60 9.25
CA ARG A 171 -15.39 -10.78 8.86
C ARG A 171 -15.91 -9.63 8.02
N ALA A 172 -15.33 -8.44 8.11
CA ALA A 172 -15.76 -7.28 7.36
C ALA A 172 -15.10 -7.27 5.98
N ARG A 173 -15.88 -7.03 4.92
CA ARG A 173 -15.34 -6.81 3.58
C ARG A 173 -14.32 -5.67 3.62
N GLY A 174 -13.14 -5.85 3.05
CA GLY A 174 -12.12 -4.81 2.92
C GLY A 174 -12.54 -3.60 2.06
N SER A 175 -11.69 -2.57 2.06
CA SER A 175 -11.75 -1.43 1.14
C SER A 175 -10.34 -1.10 0.63
N ASN A 176 -9.76 -2.03 -0.14
CA ASN A 176 -8.37 -1.98 -0.57
C ASN A 176 -8.18 -2.19 -2.08
N VAL A 177 -9.06 -2.94 -2.74
CA VAL A 177 -9.06 -3.11 -4.21
C VAL A 177 -10.44 -2.75 -4.75
N ALA A 178 -10.56 -1.58 -5.37
CA ALA A 178 -11.82 -1.12 -5.95
C ALA A 178 -12.40 -2.16 -6.93
N GLY A 179 -13.70 -2.45 -6.80
CA GLY A 179 -14.41 -3.46 -7.60
C GLY A 179 -14.12 -4.92 -7.21
N HIS A 180 -13.12 -5.19 -6.36
CA HIS A 180 -12.66 -6.55 -6.05
C HIS A 180 -12.45 -6.80 -4.54
N ASN A 181 -13.10 -6.01 -3.69
CA ASN A 181 -12.93 -6.09 -2.24
C ASN A 181 -13.51 -7.36 -1.60
N THR A 182 -14.40 -8.07 -2.29
CA THR A 182 -15.05 -9.27 -1.75
C THR A 182 -14.19 -10.51 -2.00
N GLY A 183 -14.01 -11.36 -0.99
CA GLY A 183 -13.23 -12.60 -1.11
C GLY A 183 -11.72 -12.37 -1.27
N VAL A 184 -11.27 -11.14 -1.00
CA VAL A 184 -9.86 -10.72 -1.02
C VAL A 184 -9.42 -10.29 0.36
N ILE A 185 -8.33 -10.88 0.87
CA ILE A 185 -7.67 -10.40 2.08
C ILE A 185 -6.65 -9.33 1.68
N GLY A 186 -6.98 -8.06 1.90
CA GLY A 186 -6.02 -6.96 1.75
C GLY A 186 -4.96 -6.93 2.86
N VAL A 187 -3.69 -6.97 2.49
CA VAL A 187 -2.52 -6.84 3.37
C VAL A 187 -1.66 -5.68 2.89
N VAL A 188 -1.38 -4.70 3.75
CA VAL A 188 -0.50 -3.57 3.45
C VAL A 188 0.88 -3.77 4.05
N ALA A 189 1.92 -3.77 3.22
CA ALA A 189 3.30 -3.64 3.67
C ALA A 189 3.62 -2.14 3.86
N ILE A 190 3.95 -1.74 5.08
CA ILE A 190 4.19 -0.33 5.42
C ILE A 190 5.54 0.11 4.83
N GLY A 191 5.51 1.06 3.90
CA GLY A 191 6.68 1.59 3.21
C GLY A 191 6.36 2.17 1.81
N ASP A 192 7.38 2.79 1.19
CA ASP A 192 7.34 3.30 -0.19
C ASP A 192 8.20 2.43 -1.13
N PHE A 193 7.68 1.28 -1.53
CA PHE A 193 8.46 0.38 -2.40
C PHE A 193 8.55 0.80 -3.88
N GLU A 194 8.18 2.03 -4.22
CA GLU A 194 8.68 2.66 -5.47
C GLU A 194 10.13 3.15 -5.31
N SER A 195 10.55 3.45 -4.09
CA SER A 195 11.84 4.07 -3.79
C SER A 195 12.77 3.15 -2.99
N GLU A 196 12.24 2.18 -2.25
CA GLU A 196 12.99 1.32 -1.33
C GLU A 196 12.71 -0.18 -1.53
N VAL A 197 13.71 -1.00 -1.20
CA VAL A 197 13.53 -2.46 -1.12
C VAL A 197 12.90 -2.81 0.24
N PRO A 198 11.87 -3.67 0.31
CA PRO A 198 11.32 -4.17 1.56
C PRO A 198 12.40 -4.77 2.46
N ALA A 199 12.31 -4.54 3.77
CA ALA A 199 13.23 -5.15 4.72
C ALA A 199 13.02 -6.67 4.79
N LEU A 200 14.09 -7.43 5.01
CA LEU A 200 13.98 -8.89 5.10
C LEU A 200 13.03 -9.35 6.23
N ALA A 201 13.08 -8.68 7.39
CA ALA A 201 12.16 -8.95 8.50
C ALA A 201 10.69 -8.75 8.09
N GLN A 202 10.41 -7.71 7.31
CA GLN A 202 9.07 -7.42 6.78
C GLN A 202 8.62 -8.48 5.75
N LEU A 203 9.52 -8.92 4.86
CA LEU A 203 9.22 -9.99 3.89
C LEU A 203 8.96 -11.34 4.58
N ASN A 204 9.76 -11.69 5.59
CA ASN A 204 9.55 -12.90 6.39
C ASN A 204 8.24 -12.83 7.19
N ALA A 205 7.91 -11.68 7.77
CA ALA A 205 6.64 -11.48 8.46
C ALA A 205 5.44 -11.56 7.52
N LEU A 206 5.55 -10.97 6.33
CA LEU A 206 4.53 -11.05 5.28
C LEU A 206 4.31 -12.51 4.84
N GLN A 207 5.40 -13.25 4.59
CA GLN A 207 5.32 -14.66 4.24
C GLN A 207 4.67 -15.50 5.36
N ASN A 208 5.09 -15.30 6.62
CA ASN A 208 4.53 -16.03 7.75
C ASN A 208 3.04 -15.73 7.95
N LEU A 209 2.64 -14.47 7.80
CA LEU A 209 1.24 -14.07 7.82
C LEU A 209 0.44 -14.76 6.72
N ILE A 210 0.92 -14.77 5.48
CA ILE A 210 0.22 -15.41 4.35
C ILE A 210 0.09 -16.92 4.56
N LEU A 211 1.15 -17.58 5.04
CA LEU A 211 1.11 -19.01 5.37
C LEU A 211 0.09 -19.31 6.48
N TRP A 212 0.05 -18.48 7.52
CA TRP A 212 -0.94 -18.60 8.59
C TRP A 212 -2.37 -18.39 8.06
N LEU A 213 -2.60 -17.37 7.23
CA LEU A 213 -3.91 -17.14 6.60
C LEU A 213 -4.32 -18.32 5.70
N ARG A 214 -3.38 -18.91 4.95
CA ARG A 214 -3.65 -20.08 4.09
C ARG A 214 -4.03 -21.32 4.90
N ALA A 215 -3.58 -21.42 6.15
CA ALA A 215 -4.02 -22.48 7.05
C ALA A 215 -5.45 -22.28 7.58
N GLN A 216 -5.98 -21.04 7.52
CA GLN A 216 -7.33 -20.69 7.99
C GLN A 216 -8.35 -20.58 6.86
N TYR A 217 -7.93 -20.21 5.65
CA TYR A 217 -8.79 -19.92 4.51
C TYR A 217 -8.32 -20.65 3.25
N THR A 218 -9.22 -20.82 2.29
CA THR A 218 -8.99 -21.54 1.01
C THR A 218 -8.25 -20.64 0.02
N LEU A 219 -7.14 -20.06 0.46
CA LEU A 219 -6.30 -19.18 -0.34
C LEU A 219 -5.60 -20.01 -1.42
N THR A 220 -5.80 -19.58 -2.66
CA THR A 220 -5.17 -20.17 -3.85
C THR A 220 -4.20 -19.19 -4.49
N HIS A 221 -4.40 -17.88 -4.29
CA HIS A 221 -3.66 -16.84 -4.99
C HIS A 221 -3.11 -15.73 -4.10
N ILE A 222 -2.04 -15.10 -4.59
CA ILE A 222 -1.50 -13.83 -4.12
C ILE A 222 -1.41 -12.88 -5.32
N ALA A 223 -1.82 -11.63 -5.14
CA ALA A 223 -1.76 -10.63 -6.19
C ALA A 223 -1.36 -9.26 -5.63
N GLY A 224 -0.54 -8.50 -6.34
CA GLY A 224 -0.36 -7.08 -6.06
C GLY A 224 -1.58 -6.28 -6.51
N HIS A 225 -1.84 -5.14 -5.86
CA HIS A 225 -2.95 -4.25 -6.25
C HIS A 225 -2.96 -3.92 -7.76
N TYR A 226 -1.79 -3.69 -8.37
CA TYR A 226 -1.71 -3.41 -9.80
C TYR A 226 -2.22 -4.54 -10.73
N GLU A 227 -2.24 -5.79 -10.25
CA GLU A 227 -2.75 -6.92 -11.04
C GLU A 227 -4.29 -6.89 -11.12
N PHE A 228 -4.95 -6.19 -10.18
CA PHE A 228 -6.38 -5.89 -10.25
C PHE A 228 -6.68 -4.57 -10.95
N ASN A 229 -5.77 -3.58 -10.84
CA ASN A 229 -5.92 -2.27 -11.44
C ASN A 229 -4.57 -1.79 -12.03
N PRO A 230 -4.36 -1.86 -13.35
CA PRO A 230 -3.07 -1.49 -13.94
C PRO A 230 -2.71 0.00 -13.80
N ASP A 231 -3.66 0.85 -13.41
CA ASP A 231 -3.45 2.30 -13.25
C ASP A 231 -2.79 2.67 -11.91
N THR A 232 -2.59 1.70 -10.99
CA THR A 232 -1.87 1.94 -9.72
C THR A 232 -0.42 1.48 -9.75
N GLN A 233 0.44 2.21 -9.05
CA GLN A 233 1.84 1.81 -8.79
C GLN A 233 1.95 0.82 -7.62
N CYS A 234 0.90 0.67 -6.82
CA CYS A 234 0.86 -0.26 -5.69
C CYS A 234 1.05 -1.72 -6.13
N PRO A 235 1.87 -2.55 -5.45
CA PRO A 235 2.52 -2.32 -4.17
C PRO A 235 3.95 -1.75 -4.26
N GLY A 236 4.30 -1.07 -5.34
CA GLY A 236 5.64 -0.52 -5.55
C GLY A 236 6.57 -1.46 -6.32
N LYS A 237 7.33 -0.93 -7.27
CA LYS A 237 8.20 -1.71 -8.17
C LYS A 237 9.14 -2.68 -7.47
N TYR A 238 9.64 -2.38 -6.26
CA TYR A 238 10.56 -3.25 -5.55
C TYR A 238 9.87 -4.37 -4.77
N LEU A 239 8.65 -4.15 -4.26
CA LEU A 239 7.85 -5.21 -3.66
C LEU A 239 7.20 -6.10 -4.72
N ARG A 240 6.86 -5.57 -5.90
CA ARG A 240 6.39 -6.36 -7.06
C ARG A 240 7.37 -7.47 -7.45
N LEU A 241 8.68 -7.23 -7.33
CA LEU A 241 9.72 -8.21 -7.63
C LEU A 241 9.75 -9.39 -6.64
N GLN A 242 9.13 -9.25 -5.46
CA GLN A 242 9.09 -10.27 -4.42
C GLN A 242 7.84 -11.16 -4.52
N LEU A 243 6.83 -10.79 -5.33
CA LEU A 243 5.54 -11.48 -5.37
C LEU A 243 5.65 -12.92 -5.85
N ASP A 244 6.52 -13.23 -6.82
CA ASP A 244 6.73 -14.61 -7.29
C ASP A 244 7.34 -15.50 -6.18
N THR A 245 8.34 -14.96 -5.47
CA THR A 245 8.97 -15.67 -4.34
C THR A 245 7.99 -15.88 -3.20
N LEU A 246 7.20 -14.86 -2.85
CA LEU A 246 6.13 -14.97 -1.85
C LEU A 246 5.11 -16.03 -2.25
N ALA A 247 4.65 -16.02 -3.51
CA ALA A 247 3.70 -17.00 -4.05
C ALA A 247 4.25 -18.42 -3.93
N TYR A 248 5.46 -18.64 -4.43
CA TYR A 248 6.15 -19.93 -4.38
C TYR A 248 6.34 -20.42 -2.94
N ASN A 249 6.87 -19.58 -2.06
CA ASN A 249 7.13 -19.95 -0.66
C ASN A 249 5.84 -20.24 0.13
N CYS A 250 4.73 -19.60 -0.24
CA CYS A 250 3.44 -19.83 0.39
C CYS A 250 2.63 -20.96 -0.26
N GLY A 251 3.12 -21.57 -1.35
CA GLY A 251 2.35 -22.56 -2.12
C GLY A 251 1.06 -21.97 -2.72
N LEU A 252 1.15 -20.74 -3.23
CA LEU A 252 0.08 -19.99 -3.89
C LEU A 252 0.47 -19.65 -5.34
N THR A 253 -0.54 -19.41 -6.17
CA THR A 253 -0.34 -18.91 -7.54
C THR A 253 -0.32 -17.39 -7.54
N ARG A 254 0.57 -16.76 -8.30
CA ARG A 254 0.54 -15.30 -8.50
C ARG A 254 -0.56 -14.90 -9.48
N GLY A 255 -1.24 -13.80 -9.17
CA GLY A 255 -2.16 -13.12 -10.06
C GLY A 255 -3.61 -13.23 -9.61
N THR A 256 -4.52 -12.67 -10.41
CA THR A 256 -5.93 -12.49 -10.04
C THR A 256 -6.83 -13.65 -10.45
N GLY A 257 -6.30 -14.72 -11.06
CA GLY A 257 -7.07 -15.86 -11.58
C GLY A 257 -7.88 -16.63 -10.52
N GLY A 258 -7.51 -16.51 -9.25
CA GLY A 258 -8.27 -17.09 -8.14
C GLY A 258 -9.34 -16.18 -7.55
N TYR A 259 -9.44 -14.93 -7.98
CA TYR A 259 -10.48 -14.03 -7.50
C TYR A 259 -11.86 -14.56 -7.92
N ILE A 260 -12.71 -14.81 -6.93
CA ILE A 260 -14.09 -15.23 -7.14
C ILE A 260 -14.97 -14.00 -6.88
N PRO A 261 -15.56 -13.39 -7.92
CA PRO A 261 -16.50 -12.30 -7.69
C PRO A 261 -17.69 -12.80 -6.86
N PRO A 262 -18.28 -11.96 -6.00
CA PRO A 262 -19.49 -12.33 -5.30
C PRO A 262 -20.55 -12.78 -6.29
N THR A 263 -21.26 -13.85 -5.97
CA THR A 263 -22.47 -14.24 -6.71
C THR A 263 -23.40 -13.02 -6.76
N PRO A 264 -23.92 -12.63 -7.94
CA PRO A 264 -24.85 -11.50 -8.03
C PRO A 264 -25.99 -11.68 -7.02
N ILE A 265 -26.28 -10.62 -6.26
CA ILE A 265 -27.33 -10.60 -5.21
C ILE A 265 -28.71 -11.06 -5.75
N SER A 266 -28.91 -11.04 -7.08
CA SER A 266 -30.11 -11.58 -7.75
C SER A 266 -30.35 -13.08 -7.52
N LEU A 267 -29.40 -13.83 -6.96
CA LEU A 267 -29.58 -15.24 -6.59
C LEU A 267 -29.74 -15.48 -5.08
N LEU A 268 -29.51 -14.47 -4.23
CA LEU A 268 -29.61 -14.59 -2.77
C LEU A 268 -30.92 -14.04 -2.21
N THR A 269 -31.59 -13.13 -2.92
CA THR A 269 -32.98 -12.83 -2.65
C THR A 269 -33.83 -13.74 -3.51
N GLY A 270 -34.45 -14.77 -2.94
CA GLY A 270 -35.49 -15.59 -3.57
C GLY A 270 -36.76 -14.81 -3.94
N ARG A 271 -36.63 -13.61 -4.51
CA ARG A 271 -37.68 -12.94 -5.25
C ARG A 271 -37.55 -13.42 -6.67
N GLY A 272 -38.30 -14.47 -6.98
CA GLY A 272 -38.54 -14.90 -8.34
C GLY A 272 -38.91 -13.69 -9.18
N CYS A 273 -38.22 -13.53 -10.31
CA CYS A 273 -38.80 -12.83 -11.43
C CYS A 273 -40.03 -13.63 -11.86
N CYS A 274 -41.21 -13.07 -11.65
CA CYS A 274 -42.44 -13.47 -12.33
C CYS A 274 -43.22 -12.20 -12.69
N PRO A 275 -43.92 -12.19 -13.83
CA PRO A 275 -43.48 -12.52 -15.19
C PRO A 275 -42.95 -11.29 -15.95
#